data_AF-X1QC68-F1
#
_entry.id   AF-X1QC68-F1
#
_cell.length_a   1.000
_cell.length_b   1.000
_cell.length_c   1.000
_cell.angle_alpha   90.00
_cell.angle_beta   90.00
_cell.angle_gamma   90.00
#
_symmetry.space_group_name_H-M   'P 1'
#
loop_
_entity.id
_entity.type
_entity.pdbx_description
1 polymer ?
#
loop_
_entity_poly.entity_id
_entity_poly.type
_entity_poly.pdbx_seq_one_letter_code
_entity_poly.pdbx_strand_id
1 'polypeptide(L)' 'MDETEQKPLPKQVCSIRIMFPVETDEQAIEYKKKIGDVLADISNARIEFALTTAPS' A
#
# COMPACT_ATOMS: atom_id res chain seq x y z
N MET A 1 -14.56 35.10 14.16
CA MET A 1 -15.72 34.82 13.30
C MET A 1 -15.19 34.88 11.88
N ASP A 2 -14.69 33.82 11.26
CA ASP A 2 -15.05 32.41 11.32
C ASP A 2 -13.85 31.54 11.68
N GLU A 3 -14.00 30.71 12.72
CA GLU A 3 -13.16 29.55 12.92
C GLU A 3 -13.57 28.51 11.88
N THR A 4 -12.70 28.22 10.91
CA THR A 4 -12.84 27.03 10.07
C THR A 4 -12.65 25.79 10.95
N GLU A 5 -13.74 25.34 11.58
CA GLU A 5 -13.84 24.09 12.30
C GLU A 5 -13.58 22.94 11.31
N GLN A 6 -12.33 22.50 11.28
CA GLN A 6 -11.88 21.40 10.44
C GLN A 6 -12.36 20.09 11.08
N LYS A 7 -13.62 19.75 10.80
CA LYS A 7 -14.27 18.51 11.25
C LYS A 7 -13.39 17.32 10.84
N PRO A 8 -12.93 16.47 11.77
CA PRO A 8 -12.07 15.36 11.42
C PRO A 8 -12.84 14.45 10.46
N LEU A 9 -12.33 14.34 9.22
CA LEU A 9 -12.87 13.43 8.22
C LEU A 9 -12.88 12.02 8.83
N PRO A 10 -13.98 11.24 8.67
CA PRO A 10 -14.02 9.87 9.15
C PRO A 10 -12.80 9.11 8.60
N LYS A 11 -12.22 8.21 9.40
CA LYS A 11 -11.02 7.44 9.02
C LYS A 11 -11.28 6.71 7.69
N GLN A 12 -10.77 7.24 6.59
CA GLN A 12 -10.89 6.64 5.27
C GLN A 12 -9.76 5.63 5.09
N VAL A 13 -10.10 4.42 4.63
CA VAL A 13 -9.11 3.39 4.28
C VAL A 13 -8.82 3.52 2.79
N CYS A 14 -7.58 3.82 2.44
CA CYS A 14 -7.12 3.77 1.06
C CYS A 14 -6.68 2.34 0.74
N SER A 15 -7.39 1.66 -0.16
CA SER A 15 -7.02 0.34 -0.66
C SER A 15 -6.54 0.45 -2.09
N ILE A 16 -5.32 -0.04 -2.36
CA ILE A 16 -4.69 -0.01 -3.68
C ILE A 16 -4.24 -1.44 -3.99
N ARG A 17 -4.65 -1.97 -5.15
CA ARG A 17 -4.18 -3.26 -5.67
C ARG A 17 -3.25 -3.01 -6.85
N ILE A 18 -1.97 -3.30 -6.66
CA ILE A 18 -0.93 -3.14 -7.69
C ILE A 18 -0.54 -4.54 -8.16
N MET A 19 -0.60 -4.78 -9.47
CA MET A 19 -0.21 -6.05 -10.10
C MET A 19 0.79 -5.73 -11.20
N PHE A 20 1.96 -6.34 -11.13
CA PHE A 20 3.02 -6.17 -12.13
C PHE A 20 3.72 -7.52 -12.33
N PRO A 21 4.21 -7.80 -13.55
CA PRO A 21 5.01 -8.99 -13.79
C PRO A 21 6.33 -8.87 -13.03
N VAL A 22 6.77 -9.98 -12.44
CA VAL A 22 8.09 -10.12 -11.82
C VAL A 22 8.87 -11.19 -12.56
N GLU A 23 10.15 -10.94 -12.79
CA GLU A 23 11.03 -11.89 -13.49
C GLU A 23 11.57 -12.95 -12.55
N THR A 24 11.75 -12.61 -11.26
CA THR A 24 12.26 -13.51 -10.22
C THR A 24 11.56 -13.27 -8.88
N ASP A 25 11.54 -14.29 -8.02
CA ASP A 25 11.03 -14.17 -6.64
C ASP A 25 11.78 -13.10 -5.83
N GLU A 26 13.08 -12.95 -6.06
CA GLU A 26 13.93 -11.95 -5.40
C GLU A 26 13.46 -10.53 -5.72
N GLN A 27 13.10 -10.28 -6.99
CA GLN A 27 12.56 -9.00 -7.43
C GLN A 27 11.26 -8.67 -6.69
N ALA A 28 10.39 -9.67 -6.52
CA ALA A 28 9.13 -9.51 -5.79
C ALA A 28 9.33 -9.19 -4.30
N ILE A 29 10.32 -9.84 -3.67
CA ILE A 29 10.71 -9.57 -2.27
C ILE A 29 11.27 -8.15 -2.12
N GLU A 30 12.09 -7.70 -3.07
CA GLU A 30 12.64 -6.35 -3.07
C GLU A 30 11.53 -5.30 -3.15
N TYR A 31 10.56 -5.49 -4.05
CA TYR A 31 9.41 -4.59 -4.14
C TYR A 31 8.55 -4.59 -2.88
N LYS A 32 8.27 -5.76 -2.30
CA LYS A 32 7.57 -5.83 -1.00
C LYS A 32 8.29 -5.01 0.06
N LYS A 33 9.63 -5.09 0.12
CA LYS A 33 10.44 -4.34 1.08
C LYS A 33 10.39 -2.83 0.81
N LYS A 34 10.55 -2.41 -0.45
CA LYS A 34 10.44 -0.99 -0.86
C LYS A 34 9.07 -0.41 -0.52
N ILE A 35 7.99 -1.12 -0.81
CA ILE A 35 6.62 -0.71 -0.48
C ILE A 35 6.43 -0.64 1.04
N GLY A 36 6.97 -1.62 1.78
CA GLY A 36 6.98 -1.60 3.25
C GLY A 36 7.68 -0.38 3.84
N ASP A 37 8.84 -0.02 3.30
CA ASP A 37 9.63 1.13 3.73
C ASP A 37 8.90 2.46 3.47
N VAL A 38 8.30 2.60 2.27
CA VAL A 38 7.48 3.78 1.92
C VAL A 38 6.26 3.92 2.82
N LEU A 39 5.65 2.80 3.22
CA LEU A 39 4.47 2.78 4.08
C LEU A 39 4.81 2.73 5.58
N ALA A 40 6.09 2.76 5.96
CA ALA A 40 6.53 2.62 7.36
C ALA A 40 6.02 3.74 8.27
N ASP A 41 5.77 4.93 7.70
CA ASP A 41 5.21 6.09 8.41
C ASP A 41 3.73 5.90 8.78
N ILE A 42 3.04 4.97 8.12
CA ILE A 42 1.63 4.68 8.34
C ILE A 42 1.51 3.51 9.32
N SER A 43 1.33 3.80 10.61
CA SER A 43 1.30 2.79 11.69
C SER A 43 0.19 1.72 11.56
N ASN A 44 -0.80 1.95 10.69
CA ASN A 44 -1.90 1.01 10.41
C ASN A 44 -1.88 0.45 8.98
N ALA A 45 -0.77 0.62 8.24
CA ALA A 45 -0.66 0.08 6.89
C ALA A 45 -0.57 -1.45 6.94
N ARG A 46 -1.46 -2.11 6.21
CA ARG A 46 -1.43 -3.55 5.99
C ARG A 46 -1.10 -3.82 4.54
N ILE A 47 -0.03 -4.57 4.30
CA ILE A 47 0.41 -4.95 2.96
C ILE A 47 -0.04 -6.38 2.71
N GLU A 48 -0.97 -6.56 1.79
CA GLU A 48 -1.33 -7.89 1.28
C GLU A 48 -0.46 -8.19 0.05
N PHE A 49 0.53 -9.05 0.24
CA PHE A 49 1.43 -9.50 -0.82
C PHE A 49 1.08 -10.93 -1.21
N ALA A 50 0.81 -11.15 -2.49
CA ALA A 50 0.58 -12.48 -3.06
C ALA A 50 1.23 -12.58 -4.43
N LEU A 51 2.00 -13.66 -4.64
CA LEU A 51 2.44 -14.06 -5.97
C LEU A 51 1.32 -14.88 -6.60
N THR A 52 0.83 -14.44 -7.75
CA THR A 52 -0.17 -15.17 -8.53
C THR A 52 0.37 -15.41 -9.92
N THR A 53 0.12 -16.58 -10.46
CA THR A 53 0.47 -16.90 -11.85
C THR A 53 -0.33 -15.96 -12.75
N ALA A 54 0.37 -15.22 -13.63
CA ALA A 54 -0.31 -14.36 -14.58
C ALA A 54 -1.29 -15.20 -15.41
N PRO A 55 -2.53 -14.74 -15.61
CA PRO A 55 -3.46 -15.43 -16.50
C PRO A 55 -2.83 -15.49 -17.90
N SER A 56 -2.76 -16.70 -18.44
CA SER A 56 -2.26 -16.99 -19.79
C SER A 56 -3.18 -16.46 -20.88
#